data_AF-A0A366HXQ6-F1
#
_entry.id   AF-A0A366HXQ6-F1
#
_cell.length_a   1.000
_cell.length_b   1.000
_cell.length_c   1.000
_cell.angle_alpha   90.00
_cell.angle_beta   90.00
_cell.angle_gamma   90.00
#
_symmetry.space_group_name_H-M   'P 1'
#
loop_
_entity.id
_entity.type
_entity.pdbx_description
1 polymer ?
#
loop_
_entity_poly.entity_id
_entity_poly.type
_entity_poly.pdbx_seq_one_letter_code
_entity_poly.pdbx_strand_id
1 'polypeptide(L)'
;MQGDDVYQDGESYAVSVVDTGEHNFEQLDSSDTATVTVTDTVDTTTLTLGDVTVAEGSGTATIGATLSQPTDREFTVTLSNGATITFAANSATATSTAFAVQGDDVYQDGESYAVSVVDAGEHNFEQLDSSDTATVTVTDTVDTTTLTLGDVTVAEGSGTATIGATLSQPTDREFTVTLSNGATITFAANSAVGTSTAFAVQGDDVYQDGESYTVSVVDAGEHNFEQLDSSDTATVTVTDTVDTTTLTLGDVTVAEGSGTATIGATLSQPTDREFTVTLSNGATITFAANSAVGTSTAFAVQGDDVYQDGESYAVSVVDTGEHNFEQLDSSNTA
;
A
#
# COMPACT_ATOMS: atom_id res chain seq x y z
N MET A 1 27.18 -48.57 49.49
CA MET A 1 27.45 -47.12 49.55
C MET A 1 26.63 -46.55 48.42
N GLN A 2 25.70 -45.66 48.74
CA GLN A 2 25.09 -44.80 47.72
C GLN A 2 26.23 -44.01 47.03
N GLY A 3 26.05 -43.70 45.75
CA GLY A 3 27.01 -42.91 45.00
C GLY A 3 26.68 -41.42 45.17
N ASP A 4 27.69 -40.56 45.06
CA ASP A 4 27.56 -39.10 45.05
C ASP A 4 26.59 -38.66 43.94
N ASP A 5 25.55 -37.90 44.29
CA ASP A 5 24.57 -37.33 43.37
C ASP A 5 24.06 -35.95 43.84
N VAL A 6 23.13 -35.34 43.10
CA VAL A 6 22.69 -33.96 43.34
C VAL A 6 21.54 -33.81 44.35
N TYR A 7 21.19 -34.90 45.04
CA TYR A 7 20.07 -34.99 45.95
C TYR A 7 20.52 -35.41 47.35
N GLN A 8 19.94 -34.78 48.38
CA GLN A 8 20.33 -34.99 49.78
C GLN A 8 20.29 -36.48 50.20
N ASP A 9 21.44 -37.10 50.54
CA ASP A 9 21.48 -38.56 50.77
C ASP A 9 22.37 -39.11 51.91
N GLY A 10 22.91 -38.29 52.82
CA GLY A 10 23.84 -38.77 53.86
C GLY A 10 23.38 -40.00 54.68
N GLU A 11 24.30 -40.96 54.92
CA GLU A 11 24.02 -42.22 55.62
C GLU A 11 24.99 -42.50 56.80
N SER A 12 24.51 -43.19 57.83
CA SER A 12 25.33 -43.67 58.94
C SER A 12 25.06 -45.13 59.26
N TYR A 13 26.12 -45.92 59.43
CA TYR A 13 26.03 -47.35 59.72
C TYR A 13 26.95 -47.74 60.89
N ALA A 14 26.52 -48.72 61.68
CA ALA A 14 27.32 -49.32 62.74
C ALA A 14 27.97 -50.62 62.26
N VAL A 15 29.28 -50.75 62.46
CA VAL A 15 30.04 -51.98 62.18
C VAL A 15 30.46 -52.59 63.51
N SER A 16 30.17 -53.88 63.69
CA SER A 16 30.57 -54.65 64.87
C SER A 16 31.51 -55.80 64.48
N VAL A 17 32.24 -56.30 65.46
CA VAL A 17 33.04 -57.53 65.29
C VAL A 17 32.09 -58.72 65.26
N VAL A 18 32.04 -59.43 64.13
CA VAL A 18 31.12 -60.56 63.91
C VAL A 18 31.77 -61.91 64.25
N ASP A 19 33.10 -61.99 64.19
CA ASP A 19 33.89 -63.17 64.55
C ASP A 19 35.28 -62.74 65.04
N THR A 20 35.74 -63.33 66.15
CA THR A 20 37.07 -63.09 66.73
C THR A 20 38.06 -64.21 66.41
N GLY A 21 37.63 -65.28 65.71
CA GLY A 21 38.46 -66.42 65.33
C GLY A 21 38.99 -67.24 66.52
N GLU A 22 39.94 -68.14 66.26
CA GLU A 22 40.67 -68.83 67.33
C GLU A 22 41.64 -67.85 68.01
N HIS A 23 41.49 -67.66 69.33
CA HIS A 23 42.34 -66.78 70.11
C HIS A 23 42.74 -67.41 71.46
N ASN A 24 43.87 -66.96 72.00
CA ASN A 24 44.44 -67.45 73.26
C ASN A 24 44.24 -66.49 74.45
N PHE A 25 43.29 -65.55 74.34
CA PHE A 25 42.90 -64.66 75.45
C PHE A 25 41.98 -65.37 76.45
N GLU A 26 42.16 -65.12 77.76
CA GLU A 26 41.27 -65.63 78.81
C GLU A 26 39.85 -65.03 78.75
N GLN A 27 39.72 -63.77 78.33
CA GLN A 27 38.46 -63.09 78.04
C GLN A 27 38.72 -61.99 77.00
N LEU A 28 37.98 -62.01 75.89
CA LEU A 28 38.03 -60.99 74.85
C LEU A 28 36.66 -60.31 74.78
N ASP A 29 36.63 -58.99 74.98
CA ASP A 29 35.45 -58.17 74.76
C ASP A 29 35.49 -57.62 73.33
N SER A 30 34.57 -58.10 72.50
CA SER A 30 34.40 -57.67 71.11
C SER A 30 33.07 -56.93 70.90
N SER A 31 32.47 -56.42 71.98
CA SER A 31 31.19 -55.73 71.94
C SER A 31 31.26 -54.28 71.44
N ASP A 32 32.47 -53.75 71.28
CA ASP A 32 32.68 -52.41 70.74
C ASP A 32 32.14 -52.32 69.30
N THR A 33 31.56 -51.17 68.98
CA THR A 33 31.02 -50.90 67.64
C THR A 33 31.62 -49.61 67.12
N ALA A 34 32.00 -49.63 65.84
CA ALA A 34 32.47 -48.44 65.14
C ALA A 34 31.33 -47.86 64.30
N THR A 35 31.03 -46.58 64.47
CA THR A 35 30.12 -45.87 63.58
C THR A 35 30.89 -45.36 62.38
N VAL A 36 30.44 -45.72 61.18
CA VAL A 36 30.87 -45.09 59.93
C VAL A 36 29.79 -44.10 59.53
N THR A 37 30.15 -42.83 59.51
CA THR A 37 29.31 -41.76 58.98
C THR A 37 29.85 -41.37 57.61
N VAL A 38 29.01 -41.49 56.60
CA VAL A 38 29.29 -40.95 55.27
C VAL A 38 28.71 -39.55 55.25
N THR A 39 29.58 -38.55 55.09
CA THR A 39 29.14 -37.17 54.88
C THR A 39 28.94 -36.95 53.39
N ASP A 40 27.76 -36.47 53.07
CA ASP A 40 27.37 -36.06 51.73
C ASP A 40 28.17 -34.82 51.26
N THR A 41 28.46 -34.75 49.96
CA THR A 41 29.17 -33.64 49.33
C THR A 41 28.17 -32.76 48.59
N VAL A 42 28.11 -31.46 48.91
CA VAL A 42 27.12 -30.56 48.29
C VAL A 42 27.39 -30.39 46.79
N ASP A 43 26.44 -30.84 45.98
CA ASP A 43 26.39 -30.68 44.54
C ASP A 43 25.47 -29.52 44.13
N THR A 44 25.97 -28.65 43.25
CA THR A 44 25.21 -27.51 42.72
C THR A 44 24.58 -27.86 41.37
N THR A 45 23.26 -27.84 41.32
CA THR A 45 22.51 -27.82 40.06
C THR A 45 22.38 -26.37 39.57
N THR A 46 22.67 -26.12 38.29
CA THR A 46 22.55 -24.78 37.68
C THR A 46 21.35 -24.76 36.74
N LEU A 47 20.53 -23.72 36.84
CA LEU A 47 19.45 -23.41 35.91
C LEU A 47 19.91 -22.31 34.95
N THR A 48 19.91 -22.62 33.65
CA THR A 48 20.24 -21.69 32.57
C THR A 48 18.99 -21.32 31.80
N LEU A 49 18.78 -20.02 31.56
CA LEU A 49 17.68 -19.50 30.74
C LEU A 49 18.19 -19.17 29.33
N GLY A 50 17.35 -19.40 28.32
CA GLY A 50 17.67 -19.09 26.93
C GLY A 50 17.20 -17.70 26.52
N ASP A 51 18.07 -16.94 25.87
CA ASP A 51 17.72 -15.67 25.23
C ASP A 51 16.66 -15.87 24.13
N VAL A 52 15.82 -14.85 23.93
CA VAL A 52 14.72 -14.88 22.98
C VAL A 52 14.77 -13.64 22.09
N THR A 53 14.65 -13.83 20.79
CA THR A 53 14.46 -12.74 19.82
C THR A 53 13.20 -12.99 19.01
N VAL A 54 12.27 -12.04 19.04
CA VAL A 54 11.02 -12.07 18.26
C VAL A 54 10.77 -10.71 17.63
N ALA A 55 9.99 -10.65 16.56
CA ALA A 55 9.48 -9.39 16.05
C ALA A 55 8.37 -8.85 16.96
N GLU A 56 8.19 -7.54 17.01
CA GLU A 56 6.96 -6.99 17.57
C GLU A 56 5.73 -7.47 16.79
N GLY A 57 4.56 -7.39 17.42
CA GLY A 57 3.33 -7.94 16.84
C GLY A 57 3.27 -9.48 16.80
N SER A 58 4.32 -10.21 17.21
CA SER A 58 4.29 -11.69 17.28
C SER A 58 3.30 -12.22 18.34
N GLY A 59 2.75 -11.32 19.16
CA GLY A 59 1.72 -11.57 20.16
C GLY A 59 2.28 -12.17 21.45
N THR A 60 3.03 -13.27 21.36
CA THR A 60 3.64 -13.93 22.53
C THR A 60 5.02 -14.51 22.25
N ALA A 61 5.80 -14.68 23.32
CA ALA A 61 7.08 -15.40 23.34
C ALA A 61 7.15 -16.40 24.51
N THR A 62 8.15 -17.29 24.45
CA THR A 62 8.48 -18.24 25.54
C THR A 62 9.98 -18.30 25.76
N ILE A 63 10.41 -18.54 26.99
CA ILE A 63 11.82 -18.71 27.38
C ILE A 63 12.08 -20.21 27.57
N GLY A 64 13.10 -20.73 26.87
CA GLY A 64 13.62 -22.06 27.12
C GLY A 64 14.51 -22.09 28.35
N ALA A 65 14.56 -23.21 29.07
CA ALA A 65 15.45 -23.36 30.21
C ALA A 65 16.02 -24.77 30.32
N THR A 66 17.23 -24.85 30.86
CA THR A 66 17.99 -26.10 31.02
C THR A 66 18.56 -26.18 32.43
N LEU A 67 18.37 -27.31 33.10
CA LEU A 67 19.06 -27.66 34.33
C LEU A 67 20.32 -28.47 34.00
N SER A 68 21.39 -28.27 34.75
CA SER A 68 22.63 -29.07 34.60
C SER A 68 22.43 -30.55 34.95
N GLN A 69 21.38 -30.87 35.73
CA GLN A 69 20.94 -32.21 36.06
C GLN A 69 19.41 -32.29 36.02
N PRO A 70 18.82 -33.43 35.61
CA PRO A 70 17.37 -33.59 35.61
C PRO A 70 16.82 -33.56 37.04
N THR A 71 15.59 -33.08 37.21
CA THR A 71 14.85 -33.16 38.50
C THR A 71 14.22 -34.54 38.68
N ASP A 72 14.10 -35.07 39.90
CA ASP A 72 13.42 -36.35 40.18
C ASP A 72 11.89 -36.25 40.21
N ARG A 73 11.38 -35.02 40.31
CA ARG A 73 9.97 -34.66 40.50
C ARG A 73 9.59 -33.48 39.64
N GLU A 74 8.31 -33.13 39.62
CA GLU A 74 7.89 -31.87 39.01
C GLU A 74 8.49 -30.68 39.77
N PHE A 75 9.12 -29.76 39.02
CA PHE A 75 9.81 -28.59 39.56
C PHE A 75 9.37 -27.36 38.78
N THR A 76 8.83 -26.35 39.46
CA THR A 76 8.29 -25.14 38.83
C THR A 76 9.00 -23.89 39.31
N VAL A 77 9.42 -23.08 38.35
CA VAL A 77 10.11 -21.81 38.57
C VAL A 77 9.25 -20.66 38.05
N THR A 78 9.21 -19.55 38.79
CA THR A 78 8.55 -18.30 38.38
C THR A 78 9.59 -17.26 37.95
N LEU A 79 9.37 -16.66 36.79
CA LEU A 79 10.23 -15.63 36.19
C LEU A 79 9.75 -14.21 36.55
N SER A 80 10.64 -13.22 36.42
CA SER A 80 10.37 -11.82 36.76
C SER A 80 9.27 -11.16 35.90
N ASN A 81 9.02 -11.69 34.70
CA ASN A 81 7.91 -11.27 33.83
C ASN A 81 6.58 -12.00 34.15
N GLY A 82 6.55 -12.83 35.19
CA GLY A 82 5.38 -13.58 35.62
C GLY A 82 5.14 -14.91 34.88
N ALA A 83 5.94 -15.24 33.87
CA ALA A 83 5.88 -16.56 33.23
C ALA A 83 6.42 -17.66 34.16
N THR A 84 5.96 -18.89 33.97
CA THR A 84 6.38 -20.05 34.79
C THR A 84 6.98 -21.13 33.92
N ILE A 85 8.05 -21.77 34.37
CA ILE A 85 8.68 -22.91 33.71
C ILE A 85 8.44 -24.15 34.58
N THR A 86 7.84 -25.20 34.02
CA THR A 86 7.60 -26.47 34.72
C THR A 86 8.42 -27.59 34.09
N PHE A 87 9.40 -28.09 34.83
CA PHE A 87 10.17 -29.27 34.49
C PHE A 87 9.41 -30.52 34.95
N ALA A 88 9.14 -31.43 34.01
CA ALA A 88 8.61 -32.74 34.35
C ALA A 88 9.66 -33.59 35.08
N ALA A 89 9.21 -34.55 35.89
CA ALA A 89 10.10 -35.53 36.51
C ALA A 89 10.99 -36.23 35.48
N ASN A 90 12.28 -36.35 35.79
CA ASN A 90 13.36 -36.86 34.95
C ASN A 90 13.65 -36.02 33.69
N SER A 91 13.20 -34.77 33.63
CA SER A 91 13.55 -33.81 32.58
C SER A 91 14.58 -32.79 33.06
N ALA A 92 15.51 -32.43 32.19
CA ALA A 92 16.45 -31.33 32.40
C ALA A 92 16.10 -30.08 31.58
N THR A 93 15.08 -30.14 30.72
CA THR A 93 14.68 -29.03 29.84
C THR A 93 13.19 -28.74 29.95
N ALA A 94 12.84 -27.47 29.87
CA ALA A 94 11.47 -27.02 29.85
C ALA A 94 11.34 -25.68 29.11
N THR A 95 10.11 -25.24 28.91
CA THR A 95 9.78 -23.96 28.28
C THR A 95 8.78 -23.23 29.17
N SER A 96 8.88 -21.91 29.24
CA SER A 96 7.95 -21.10 30.02
C SER A 96 6.54 -21.16 29.44
N THR A 97 5.56 -20.80 30.26
CA THR A 97 4.26 -20.33 29.76
C THR A 97 4.47 -19.12 28.84
N ALA A 98 3.56 -18.96 27.88
CA ALA A 98 3.61 -17.85 26.93
C ALA A 98 3.36 -16.52 27.67
N PHE A 99 4.17 -15.51 27.36
CA PHE A 99 3.98 -14.13 27.84
C PHE A 99 3.82 -13.19 26.65
N ALA A 100 3.12 -12.07 26.87
CA ALA A 100 2.90 -11.07 25.84
C ALA A 100 4.21 -10.31 25.54
N VAL A 101 4.40 -9.99 24.27
CA VAL A 101 5.47 -9.08 23.81
C VAL A 101 4.85 -7.79 23.30
N GLN A 102 5.68 -6.76 23.10
CA GLN A 102 5.26 -5.50 22.48
C GLN A 102 4.49 -5.76 21.17
N GLY A 103 3.39 -5.01 21.00
CA GLY A 103 2.58 -5.04 19.78
C GLY A 103 3.22 -4.23 18.67
N ASP A 104 2.79 -4.49 17.43
CA ASP A 104 3.21 -3.76 16.23
C ASP A 104 2.80 -2.27 16.31
N ASP A 105 3.74 -1.35 16.13
CA ASP A 105 3.49 0.09 16.21
C ASP A 105 4.48 0.92 15.38
N VAL A 106 3.94 1.65 14.39
CA VAL A 106 4.62 2.61 13.49
C VAL A 106 5.53 3.67 14.17
N TYR A 107 5.51 3.80 15.49
CA TYR A 107 6.22 4.84 16.23
C TYR A 107 7.09 4.32 17.38
N GLN A 108 6.84 3.10 17.87
CA GLN A 108 7.60 2.53 18.98
C GLN A 108 8.60 1.53 18.45
N ASP A 109 9.87 1.93 18.46
CA ASP A 109 10.97 1.04 18.15
C ASP A 109 10.96 -0.22 19.07
N GLY A 110 11.67 -1.26 18.63
CA GLY A 110 11.84 -2.48 19.39
C GLY A 110 12.53 -2.28 20.76
N GLU A 111 12.20 -3.17 21.70
CA GLU A 111 12.69 -3.13 23.08
C GLU A 111 13.60 -4.32 23.45
N SER A 112 14.37 -4.18 24.54
CA SER A 112 15.07 -5.31 25.15
C SER A 112 15.09 -5.21 26.66
N TYR A 113 14.83 -6.33 27.33
CA TYR A 113 14.79 -6.44 28.78
C TYR A 113 15.30 -7.78 29.28
N ALA A 114 15.79 -7.80 30.51
CA ALA A 114 16.27 -9.01 31.19
C ALA A 114 15.15 -9.67 31.99
N VAL A 115 15.06 -11.00 31.88
CA VAL A 115 14.15 -11.85 32.65
C VAL A 115 14.99 -12.76 33.55
N SER A 116 14.71 -12.71 34.85
CA SER A 116 15.41 -13.49 35.88
C SER A 116 14.45 -14.44 36.58
N VAL A 117 15.00 -15.40 37.31
CA VAL A 117 14.21 -16.19 38.27
C VAL A 117 13.87 -15.32 39.48
N VAL A 118 12.60 -15.31 39.91
CA VAL A 118 12.16 -14.63 41.15
C VAL A 118 11.70 -15.59 42.23
N ASP A 119 11.26 -16.78 41.85
CA ASP A 119 10.94 -17.87 42.76
C ASP A 119 11.36 -19.19 42.13
N ALA A 120 12.27 -19.90 42.77
CA ALA A 120 12.69 -21.23 42.32
C ALA A 120 11.72 -22.34 42.78
N GLY A 121 10.71 -22.05 43.60
CA GLY A 121 9.76 -23.05 44.09
C GLY A 121 10.39 -24.09 45.02
N GLU A 122 9.63 -25.14 45.33
CA GLU A 122 10.13 -26.29 46.08
C GLU A 122 10.92 -27.23 45.15
N HIS A 123 12.15 -27.55 45.53
CA HIS A 123 13.03 -28.48 44.81
C HIS A 123 13.71 -29.47 45.74
N ASN A 124 14.30 -30.51 45.15
CA ASN A 124 15.01 -31.57 45.87
C ASN A 124 16.53 -31.56 45.67
N PHE A 125 17.03 -30.64 44.85
CA PHE A 125 18.47 -30.38 44.73
C PHE A 125 19.04 -29.96 46.08
N GLU A 126 20.26 -30.41 46.38
CA GLU A 126 21.02 -29.94 47.54
C GLU A 126 21.31 -28.44 47.47
N GLN A 127 21.72 -27.98 46.29
CA GLN A 127 21.88 -26.57 45.97
C GLN A 127 21.40 -26.29 44.54
N LEU A 128 20.66 -25.20 44.37
CA LEU A 128 20.24 -24.69 43.06
C LEU A 128 20.81 -23.29 42.85
N ASP A 129 21.57 -23.12 41.78
CA ASP A 129 21.95 -21.82 41.25
C ASP A 129 20.98 -21.42 40.13
N SER A 130 20.10 -20.48 40.45
CA SER A 130 19.12 -19.88 39.53
C SER A 130 19.43 -18.41 39.23
N SER A 131 20.70 -18.00 39.38
CA SER A 131 21.12 -16.60 39.20
C SER A 131 21.19 -16.13 37.75
N ASP A 132 21.05 -17.05 36.78
CA ASP A 132 21.08 -16.73 35.37
C ASP A 132 19.90 -15.85 34.93
N THR A 133 20.12 -15.09 33.86
CA THR A 133 19.13 -14.16 33.29
C THR A 133 19.05 -14.34 31.78
N ALA A 134 17.84 -14.46 31.25
CA ALA A 134 17.62 -14.41 29.81
C ALA A 134 17.38 -12.97 29.35
N THR A 135 17.89 -12.62 28.17
CA THR A 135 17.54 -11.40 27.46
C THR A 135 16.39 -11.68 26.50
N VAL A 136 15.31 -10.90 26.62
CA VAL A 136 14.27 -10.84 25.60
C VAL A 136 14.54 -9.62 24.74
N THR A 137 14.60 -9.82 23.43
CA THR A 137 14.74 -8.76 22.42
C THR A 137 13.53 -8.82 21.51
N VAL A 138 12.79 -7.73 21.46
CA VAL A 138 11.71 -7.51 20.49
C VAL A 138 12.28 -6.63 19.39
N THR A 139 12.34 -7.14 18.16
CA THR A 139 12.82 -6.38 17.01
C THR A 139 11.66 -5.65 16.36
N ASP A 140 11.92 -4.39 16.04
CA ASP A 140 11.05 -3.52 15.25
C ASP A 140 10.67 -4.14 13.89
N THR A 141 9.44 -3.88 13.43
CA THR A 141 8.94 -4.30 12.11
C THR A 141 8.67 -3.08 11.24
N VAL A 142 9.10 -3.15 9.98
CA VAL A 142 8.91 -2.01 9.07
C VAL A 142 7.46 -1.92 8.58
N ASP A 143 6.80 -0.82 8.93
CA ASP A 143 5.47 -0.46 8.47
C ASP A 143 5.51 0.34 7.15
N THR A 144 4.96 -0.26 6.09
CA THR A 144 4.86 0.40 4.78
C THR A 144 3.56 1.18 4.65
N THR A 145 3.68 2.51 4.52
CA THR A 145 2.58 3.36 4.05
C THR A 145 2.55 3.39 2.54
N THR A 146 1.39 3.16 1.92
CA THR A 146 1.20 3.23 0.46
C THR A 146 0.46 4.50 0.10
N LEU A 147 0.98 5.23 -0.89
CA LEU A 147 0.32 6.37 -1.52
C LEU A 147 -0.33 5.91 -2.83
N THR A 148 -1.64 6.14 -2.96
CA THR A 148 -2.42 5.83 -4.15
C THR A 148 -2.91 7.12 -4.80
N LEU A 149 -2.73 7.26 -6.11
CA LEU A 149 -3.22 8.37 -6.91
C LEU A 149 -4.55 8.00 -7.59
N GLY A 150 -5.47 8.96 -7.69
CA GLY A 150 -6.75 8.77 -8.38
C GLY A 150 -6.67 9.17 -9.85
N ASP A 151 -7.16 8.29 -10.74
CA ASP A 151 -7.38 8.62 -12.15
C ASP A 151 -8.36 9.78 -12.31
N VAL A 152 -8.17 10.57 -13.36
CA VAL A 152 -8.98 11.74 -13.66
C VAL A 152 -9.49 11.67 -15.09
N THR A 153 -10.77 11.97 -15.28
CA THR A 153 -11.36 12.19 -16.61
C THR A 153 -12.03 13.55 -16.63
N VAL A 154 -11.64 14.39 -17.58
CA VAL A 154 -12.23 15.72 -17.79
C VAL A 154 -12.44 15.96 -19.28
N ALA A 155 -13.38 16.83 -19.63
CA ALA A 155 -13.48 17.33 -21.00
C ALA A 155 -12.33 18.29 -21.29
N GLU A 156 -11.90 18.36 -22.55
CA GLU A 156 -11.08 19.48 -23.01
C GLU A 156 -11.81 20.81 -22.79
N GLY A 157 -11.05 21.90 -22.75
CA GLY A 157 -11.62 23.23 -22.47
C GLY A 157 -12.10 23.44 -21.03
N SER A 158 -12.11 22.41 -20.17
CA SER A 158 -12.43 22.53 -18.73
C SER A 158 -11.42 23.40 -17.96
N GLY A 159 -10.28 23.72 -18.58
CA GLY A 159 -9.29 24.67 -18.10
C GLY A 159 -8.30 24.04 -17.12
N THR A 160 -8.79 23.39 -16.06
CA THR A 160 -7.91 22.75 -15.06
C THR A 160 -8.47 21.45 -14.50
N ALA A 161 -7.58 20.56 -14.07
CA ALA A 161 -7.90 19.34 -13.34
C ALA A 161 -7.08 19.23 -12.04
N THR A 162 -7.50 18.32 -11.16
CA THR A 162 -6.81 17.97 -9.90
C THR A 162 -6.79 16.46 -9.73
N ILE A 163 -5.70 15.91 -9.19
CA ILE A 163 -5.58 14.49 -8.85
C ILE A 163 -5.83 14.33 -7.34
N GLY A 164 -6.76 13.45 -6.99
CA GLY A 164 -6.94 13.01 -5.60
C GLY A 164 -5.89 11.97 -5.22
N ALA A 165 -5.53 11.88 -3.95
CA ALA A 165 -4.65 10.83 -3.46
C ALA A 165 -5.03 10.37 -2.05
N THR A 166 -4.67 9.13 -1.73
CA THR A 166 -4.90 8.52 -0.42
C THR A 166 -3.63 7.85 0.10
N LEU A 167 -3.41 7.90 1.41
CA LEU A 167 -2.42 7.13 2.13
C LEU A 167 -3.09 5.94 2.84
N SER A 168 -2.41 4.79 2.94
CA SER A 168 -2.91 3.66 3.72
C SER A 168 -2.91 3.94 5.23
N GLN A 169 -2.06 4.84 5.69
CA GLN A 169 -1.98 5.34 7.07
C GLN A 169 -1.91 6.87 7.07
N PRO A 170 -2.59 7.55 8.01
CA PRO A 170 -2.50 9.00 8.11
C PRO A 170 -1.09 9.44 8.55
N THR A 171 -0.63 10.58 8.03
CA THR A 171 0.61 11.22 8.51
C THR A 171 0.37 11.96 9.83
N ASP A 172 1.37 12.05 10.71
CA ASP A 172 1.26 12.81 11.98
C ASP A 172 1.51 14.33 11.79
N ARG A 173 2.09 14.71 10.66
CA ARG A 173 2.48 16.08 10.30
C ARG A 173 2.03 16.43 8.89
N GLU A 174 2.31 17.65 8.45
CA GLU A 174 2.08 17.99 7.05
C GLU A 174 3.06 17.20 6.17
N PHE A 175 2.54 16.58 5.11
CA PHE A 175 3.30 15.78 4.16
C PHE A 175 2.96 16.23 2.73
N THR A 176 3.97 16.56 1.93
CA THR A 176 3.77 17.08 0.58
C THR A 176 4.56 16.27 -0.44
N VAL A 177 3.90 15.85 -1.51
CA VAL A 177 4.51 15.17 -2.65
C VAL A 177 4.39 16.01 -3.92
N THR A 178 5.36 15.87 -4.82
CA THR A 178 5.38 16.49 -6.15
C THR A 178 5.14 15.43 -7.22
N LEU A 179 4.24 15.73 -8.14
CA LEU A 179 3.87 14.87 -9.26
C LEU A 179 4.71 15.18 -10.51
N SER A 180 4.77 14.25 -11.46
CA SER A 180 5.54 14.38 -12.71
C SER A 180 5.06 15.50 -13.62
N ASN A 181 3.80 15.94 -13.48
CA ASN A 181 3.25 17.11 -14.17
C ASN A 181 3.53 18.44 -13.43
N GLY A 182 4.28 18.40 -12.32
CA GLY A 182 4.63 19.57 -11.51
C GLY A 182 3.59 19.99 -10.46
N ALA A 183 2.40 19.36 -10.44
CA ALA A 183 1.42 19.62 -9.38
C ALA A 183 1.89 19.02 -8.04
N THR A 184 1.46 19.61 -6.93
CA THR A 184 1.81 19.13 -5.58
C THR A 184 0.57 18.68 -4.83
N ILE A 185 0.65 17.58 -4.07
CA ILE A 185 -0.40 17.12 -3.16
C ILE A 185 0.07 17.35 -1.73
N THR A 186 -0.75 18.02 -0.91
CA THR A 186 -0.49 18.20 0.52
C THR A 186 -1.51 17.42 1.34
N PHE A 187 -1.00 16.54 2.21
CA PHE A 187 -1.75 15.85 3.24
C PHE A 187 -1.58 16.63 4.55
N ALA A 188 -2.69 17.08 5.14
CA ALA A 188 -2.66 17.71 6.45
C ALA A 188 -2.31 16.70 7.54
N ALA A 189 -1.78 17.18 8.66
CA ALA A 189 -1.55 16.36 9.85
C ALA A 189 -2.81 15.59 10.26
N ASN A 190 -2.66 14.31 10.53
CA ASN A 190 -3.71 13.33 10.84
C ASN A 190 -4.72 13.08 9.70
N SER A 191 -4.37 13.43 8.46
CA SER A 191 -5.15 13.11 7.26
C SER A 191 -4.48 12.01 6.45
N ALA A 192 -5.30 11.15 5.85
CA ALA A 192 -4.87 10.17 4.85
C ALA A 192 -5.33 10.56 3.44
N VAL A 193 -5.94 11.73 3.25
CA VAL A 193 -6.47 12.18 1.96
C VAL A 193 -5.86 13.53 1.60
N GLY A 194 -5.50 13.66 0.32
CA GLY A 194 -4.97 14.89 -0.27
C GLY A 194 -5.55 15.14 -1.65
N THR A 195 -5.40 16.37 -2.14
CA THR A 195 -5.75 16.75 -3.51
C THR A 195 -4.63 17.61 -4.07
N SER A 196 -4.29 17.39 -5.33
CA SER A 196 -3.24 18.15 -5.99
C SER A 196 -3.64 19.63 -6.15
N THR A 197 -2.64 20.49 -6.26
CA THR A 197 -2.84 21.80 -6.89
C THR A 197 -3.43 21.60 -8.29
N ALA A 198 -4.27 22.54 -8.73
CA ALA A 198 -4.83 22.52 -10.07
C ALA A 198 -3.72 22.63 -11.13
N PHE A 199 -3.81 21.81 -12.18
CA PHE A 199 -2.94 21.87 -13.35
C PHE A 199 -3.77 22.08 -14.62
N ALA A 200 -3.17 22.70 -15.63
CA ALA A 200 -3.85 22.96 -16.90
C ALA A 200 -4.10 21.66 -17.67
N VAL A 201 -5.22 21.59 -18.36
CA VAL A 201 -5.54 20.53 -19.32
C VAL A 201 -5.61 21.10 -20.73
N GLN A 202 -5.58 20.22 -21.73
CA GLN A 202 -5.77 20.59 -23.13
C GLN A 202 -6.99 21.51 -23.30
N GLY A 203 -6.80 22.58 -24.07
CA GLY A 203 -7.88 23.50 -24.42
C GLY A 203 -8.77 22.91 -25.51
N ASP A 204 -9.98 23.46 -25.62
CA ASP A 204 -10.97 23.10 -26.64
C ASP A 204 -10.47 23.45 -28.05
N ASP A 205 -10.57 22.52 -28.99
CA ASP A 205 -10.10 22.68 -30.37
C ASP A 205 -10.85 21.76 -31.34
N VAL A 206 -11.54 22.35 -32.32
CA VAL A 206 -12.32 21.73 -33.43
C VAL A 206 -11.58 20.63 -34.24
N TYR A 207 -10.29 20.42 -33.99
CA TYR A 207 -9.40 19.57 -34.78
C TYR A 207 -8.51 18.63 -33.97
N GLN A 208 -8.34 18.84 -32.67
CA GLN A 208 -7.45 18.01 -31.84
C GLN A 208 -8.28 17.11 -30.93
N ASP A 209 -8.26 15.83 -31.25
CA ASP A 209 -8.87 14.80 -30.41
C ASP A 209 -8.33 14.85 -28.95
N GLY A 210 -9.11 14.30 -28.04
CA GLY A 210 -8.71 14.15 -26.64
C GLY A 210 -7.42 13.35 -26.42
N GLU A 211 -6.71 13.65 -25.35
CA GLU A 211 -5.43 13.03 -24.99
C GLU A 211 -5.49 12.15 -23.71
N SER A 212 -4.48 11.31 -23.52
CA SER A 212 -4.27 10.60 -22.26
C SER A 212 -2.79 10.50 -21.89
N TYR A 213 -2.48 10.73 -20.62
CA TYR A 213 -1.11 10.66 -20.10
C TYR A 213 -1.07 10.16 -18.66
N THR A 214 0.08 9.62 -18.27
CA THR A 214 0.33 9.09 -16.93
C THR A 214 1.04 10.11 -16.04
N VAL A 215 0.58 10.25 -14.81
CA VAL A 215 1.17 11.08 -13.76
C VAL A 215 1.66 10.18 -12.63
N SER A 216 2.89 10.41 -12.18
CA SER A 216 3.55 9.64 -11.11
C SER A 216 4.09 10.58 -10.04
N VAL A 217 4.41 10.06 -8.86
CA VAL A 217 5.15 10.81 -7.84
C VAL A 217 6.63 10.89 -8.25
N VAL A 218 7.20 12.09 -8.29
CA VAL A 218 8.62 12.32 -8.61
C VAL A 218 9.45 12.75 -7.41
N ASP A 219 8.80 13.31 -6.39
CA ASP A 219 9.41 13.65 -5.11
C ASP A 219 8.38 13.44 -4.01
N ALA A 220 8.71 12.61 -3.03
CA ALA A 220 7.86 12.35 -1.88
C ALA A 220 8.10 13.34 -0.72
N GLY A 221 9.08 14.24 -0.81
CA GLY A 221 9.37 15.18 0.27
C GLY A 221 9.86 14.51 1.57
N GLU A 222 9.88 15.27 2.66
CA GLU A 222 10.17 14.75 4.00
C GLU A 222 8.89 14.14 4.61
N HIS A 223 9.00 12.95 5.20
CA HIS A 223 7.88 12.25 5.85
C HIS A 223 8.29 11.60 7.17
N ASN A 224 7.29 11.25 7.98
CA ASN A 224 7.44 10.50 9.24
C ASN A 224 7.22 8.98 9.10
N PHE A 225 6.87 8.49 7.90
CA PHE A 225 6.70 7.04 7.70
C PHE A 225 8.05 6.32 7.80
N GLU A 226 8.04 5.14 8.42
CA GLU A 226 9.17 4.21 8.40
C GLU A 226 9.51 3.79 6.97
N GLN A 227 8.48 3.45 6.19
CA GLN A 227 8.58 3.20 4.76
C GLN A 227 7.40 3.81 4.01
N LEU A 228 7.67 4.41 2.85
CA LEU A 228 6.67 4.93 1.94
C LEU A 228 6.80 4.26 0.57
N ASP A 229 5.73 3.65 0.11
CA ASP A 229 5.55 3.22 -1.28
C ASP A 229 4.72 4.26 -2.03
N SER A 230 5.38 5.03 -2.90
CA SER A 230 4.77 6.02 -3.79
C SER A 230 4.89 5.62 -5.26
N SER A 231 4.94 4.31 -5.55
CA SER A 231 5.15 3.79 -6.91
C SER A 231 3.89 3.84 -7.78
N ASP A 232 2.73 4.12 -7.21
CA ASP A 232 1.47 4.22 -7.93
C ASP A 232 1.44 5.38 -8.92
N THR A 233 0.60 5.25 -9.95
CA THR A 233 0.47 6.22 -11.03
C THR A 233 -1.00 6.46 -11.34
N ALA A 234 -1.37 7.71 -11.60
CA ALA A 234 -2.69 8.07 -12.11
C ALA A 234 -2.67 8.29 -13.62
N THR A 235 -3.76 7.93 -14.29
CA THR A 235 -4.03 8.28 -15.68
C THR A 235 -4.93 9.52 -15.71
N VAL A 236 -4.49 10.54 -16.43
CA VAL A 236 -5.33 11.67 -16.81
C VAL A 236 -5.84 11.42 -18.22
N THR A 237 -7.17 11.47 -18.38
CA THR A 237 -7.85 11.34 -19.66
C THR A 237 -8.59 12.64 -19.94
N VAL A 238 -8.25 13.30 -21.03
CA VAL A 238 -8.98 14.45 -21.54
C VAL A 238 -9.87 13.96 -22.67
N THR A 239 -11.18 14.11 -22.53
CA THR A 239 -12.14 13.73 -23.56
C THR A 239 -12.43 14.91 -24.47
N ASP A 240 -12.41 14.61 -25.76
CA ASP A 240 -12.86 15.48 -26.86
C ASP A 240 -14.28 16.03 -26.63
N THR A 241 -14.52 17.28 -27.00
CA THR A 241 -15.83 17.92 -27.01
C THR A 241 -16.29 18.22 -28.42
N VAL A 242 -17.46 17.68 -28.79
CA VAL A 242 -17.97 17.81 -30.16
C VAL A 242 -18.32 19.27 -30.51
N ASP A 243 -17.60 19.81 -31.48
CA ASP A 243 -17.82 21.12 -32.09
C ASP A 243 -18.71 21.03 -33.34
N THR A 244 -19.88 21.70 -33.28
CA THR A 244 -20.79 21.78 -34.42
C THR A 244 -20.49 22.99 -35.30
N THR A 245 -20.09 22.73 -36.55
CA THR A 245 -20.02 23.74 -37.60
C THR A 245 -21.36 23.83 -38.33
N THR A 246 -21.92 25.03 -38.49
CA THR A 246 -23.19 25.26 -39.19
C THR A 246 -22.92 25.88 -40.56
N LEU A 247 -23.46 25.28 -41.61
CA LEU A 247 -23.49 25.82 -42.97
C LEU A 247 -24.79 26.58 -43.21
N THR A 248 -24.68 27.87 -43.55
CA THR A 248 -25.80 28.75 -43.86
C THR A 248 -25.75 29.17 -45.33
N LEU A 249 -26.82 28.88 -46.07
CA LEU A 249 -27.02 29.40 -47.42
C LEU A 249 -27.67 30.79 -47.32
N GLY A 250 -27.28 31.69 -48.20
CA GLY A 250 -27.87 33.03 -48.29
C GLY A 250 -28.94 33.10 -49.39
N ASP A 251 -30.07 33.73 -49.06
CA ASP A 251 -31.14 34.00 -50.02
C ASP A 251 -30.64 34.90 -51.17
N VAL A 252 -31.14 34.62 -52.38
CA VAL A 252 -30.77 35.37 -53.59
C VAL A 252 -32.04 35.87 -54.27
N THR A 253 -32.09 37.16 -54.56
CA THR A 253 -33.14 37.76 -55.39
C THR A 253 -32.48 38.40 -56.61
N VAL A 254 -32.94 38.01 -57.80
CA VAL A 254 -32.43 38.50 -59.09
C VAL A 254 -33.59 38.87 -60.00
N ALA A 255 -33.35 39.80 -60.93
CA ALA A 255 -34.31 40.11 -61.97
C ALA A 255 -34.30 39.02 -63.05
N GLU A 256 -35.46 38.80 -63.68
CA GLU A 256 -35.59 38.00 -64.88
C GLU A 256 -34.65 38.50 -65.98
N GLY A 257 -34.10 37.59 -66.78
CA GLY A 257 -33.17 37.94 -67.84
C GLY A 257 -31.78 38.37 -67.38
N SER A 258 -31.46 38.32 -66.09
CA SER A 258 -30.10 38.56 -65.56
C SER A 258 -29.06 37.53 -66.03
N GLY A 259 -29.50 36.44 -66.66
CA GLY A 259 -28.66 35.39 -67.23
C GLY A 259 -28.30 34.33 -66.19
N THR A 260 -27.57 34.70 -65.16
CA THR A 260 -27.08 33.78 -64.13
C THR A 260 -27.14 34.36 -62.71
N ALA A 261 -27.30 33.49 -61.71
CA ALA A 261 -27.24 33.83 -60.29
C ALA A 261 -26.23 32.92 -59.56
N THR A 262 -25.84 33.34 -58.36
CA THR A 262 -24.96 32.60 -57.45
C THR A 262 -25.50 32.69 -56.03
N ILE A 263 -25.43 31.60 -55.27
CA ILE A 263 -25.79 31.56 -53.85
C ILE A 263 -24.51 31.73 -53.01
N GLY A 264 -24.52 32.72 -52.12
CA GLY A 264 -23.48 32.85 -51.10
C GLY A 264 -23.74 31.88 -49.95
N ALA A 265 -22.68 31.41 -49.30
CA ALA A 265 -22.83 30.61 -48.09
C ALA A 265 -21.73 30.93 -47.06
N THR A 266 -22.05 30.69 -45.80
CA THR A 266 -21.15 30.90 -44.67
C THR A 266 -21.09 29.68 -43.77
N LEU A 267 -19.90 29.37 -43.25
CA LEU A 267 -19.69 28.41 -42.17
C LEU A 267 -19.54 29.16 -40.84
N SER A 268 -20.00 28.59 -39.73
CA SER A 268 -19.76 29.15 -38.39
C SER A 268 -18.29 29.04 -37.97
N GLN A 269 -17.55 28.09 -38.53
CA GLN A 269 -16.10 27.92 -38.36
C GLN A 269 -15.43 27.78 -39.75
N PRO A 270 -14.26 28.40 -39.99
CA PRO A 270 -13.54 28.22 -41.24
C PRO A 270 -13.03 26.77 -41.35
N THR A 271 -13.01 26.21 -42.56
CA THR A 271 -12.42 24.89 -42.81
C THR A 271 -10.88 24.98 -42.88
N ASP A 272 -10.16 23.92 -42.49
CA ASP A 272 -8.69 23.86 -42.60
C ASP A 272 -8.17 23.55 -44.01
N ARG A 273 -9.05 23.05 -44.88
CA ARG A 273 -8.76 22.55 -46.23
C ARG A 273 -9.81 23.06 -47.22
N GLU A 274 -9.68 22.70 -48.48
CA GLU A 274 -10.75 22.97 -49.44
C GLU A 274 -11.97 22.08 -49.12
N PHE A 275 -13.15 22.69 -49.01
CA PHE A 275 -14.40 22.03 -48.69
C PHE A 275 -15.45 22.39 -49.75
N THR A 276 -16.08 21.39 -50.35
CA THR A 276 -17.04 21.60 -51.45
C THR A 276 -18.37 20.94 -51.13
N VAL A 277 -19.46 21.71 -51.26
CA VAL A 277 -20.83 21.22 -51.11
C VAL A 277 -21.61 21.32 -52.42
N THR A 278 -22.54 20.40 -52.64
CA THR A 278 -23.44 20.38 -53.79
C THR A 278 -24.85 20.75 -53.37
N LEU A 279 -25.48 21.65 -54.13
CA LEU A 279 -26.83 22.13 -53.91
C LEU A 279 -27.86 21.34 -54.74
N SER A 280 -29.13 21.39 -54.34
CA SER A 280 -30.24 20.67 -55.00
C SER A 280 -30.47 21.11 -56.46
N ASN A 281 -30.05 22.32 -56.82
CA ASN A 281 -30.07 22.82 -58.21
C ASN A 281 -28.83 22.40 -59.04
N GLY A 282 -27.93 21.61 -58.47
CA GLY A 282 -26.71 21.11 -59.11
C GLY A 282 -25.53 22.08 -59.08
N ALA A 283 -25.67 23.30 -58.55
CA ALA A 283 -24.55 24.20 -58.33
C ALA A 283 -23.67 23.71 -57.17
N THR A 284 -22.37 24.01 -57.20
CA THR A 284 -21.44 23.66 -56.12
C THR A 284 -20.88 24.91 -55.45
N ILE A 285 -20.71 24.88 -54.13
CA ILE A 285 -20.04 25.95 -53.37
C ILE A 285 -18.70 25.41 -52.90
N THR A 286 -17.62 26.13 -53.16
CA THR A 286 -16.27 25.79 -52.66
C THR A 286 -15.82 26.82 -51.64
N PHE A 287 -15.46 26.33 -50.45
CA PHE A 287 -14.79 27.07 -49.40
C PHE A 287 -13.29 26.78 -49.51
N ALA A 288 -12.50 27.82 -49.74
CA ALA A 288 -11.05 27.67 -49.72
C ALA A 288 -10.56 27.36 -48.30
N ALA A 289 -9.38 26.75 -48.18
CA ALA A 289 -8.72 26.53 -46.90
C ALA A 289 -8.62 27.85 -46.10
N ASN A 290 -8.96 27.79 -44.82
CA ASN A 290 -9.05 28.91 -43.88
C ASN A 290 -10.13 29.96 -44.23
N SER A 291 -11.10 29.61 -45.09
CA SER A 291 -12.25 30.47 -45.39
C SER A 291 -13.53 29.92 -44.75
N ALA A 292 -14.31 30.82 -44.18
CA ALA A 292 -15.68 30.54 -43.74
C ALA A 292 -16.73 30.99 -44.77
N VAL A 293 -16.32 31.51 -45.93
CA VAL A 293 -17.21 32.05 -46.95
C VAL A 293 -16.98 31.34 -48.28
N GLY A 294 -18.08 30.98 -48.93
CA GLY A 294 -18.10 30.36 -50.25
C GLY A 294 -19.15 31.02 -51.15
N THR A 295 -19.00 30.83 -52.45
CA THR A 295 -20.00 31.24 -53.44
C THR A 295 -20.23 30.10 -54.41
N SER A 296 -21.48 29.87 -54.79
CA SER A 296 -21.82 28.79 -55.72
C SER A 296 -21.26 29.06 -57.12
N THR A 297 -21.07 28.00 -57.89
CA THR A 297 -21.00 28.11 -59.34
C THR A 297 -22.27 28.81 -59.86
N ALA A 298 -22.11 29.61 -60.91
CA ALA A 298 -23.22 30.31 -61.53
C ALA A 298 -24.24 29.32 -62.12
N PHE A 299 -25.53 29.52 -61.83
CA PHE A 299 -26.64 28.76 -62.40
C PHE A 299 -27.57 29.68 -63.17
N ALA A 300 -28.31 29.13 -64.15
CA ALA A 300 -29.18 29.90 -65.02
C ALA A 300 -30.40 30.43 -64.25
N VAL A 301 -30.77 31.69 -64.54
CA VAL A 301 -32.00 32.31 -64.07
C VAL A 301 -33.04 32.21 -65.19
N GLN A 302 -34.32 32.23 -64.82
CA GLN A 302 -35.42 32.36 -65.78
C GLN A 302 -35.16 33.53 -66.75
N GLY A 303 -35.39 33.27 -68.03
CA GLY A 303 -35.26 34.29 -69.07
C GLY A 303 -36.35 35.35 -68.95
N ASP A 304 -36.07 36.55 -69.46
CA ASP A 304 -37.08 37.61 -69.60
C ASP A 304 -38.06 37.22 -70.72
N ASP A 305 -39.33 37.06 -70.38
CA ASP A 305 -40.40 36.85 -71.33
C ASP A 305 -41.70 37.58 -70.91
N VAL A 306 -42.65 37.70 -71.85
CA VAL A 306 -43.89 38.48 -71.62
C VAL A 306 -45.05 37.65 -71.03
N TYR A 307 -44.80 36.39 -70.66
CA TYR A 307 -45.81 35.39 -70.31
C TYR A 307 -45.60 34.73 -68.94
N GLN A 308 -44.35 34.61 -68.46
CA GLN A 308 -43.99 34.07 -67.17
C GLN A 308 -43.45 35.21 -66.29
N ASP A 309 -44.11 35.42 -65.15
CA ASP A 309 -43.63 36.31 -64.10
C ASP A 309 -42.70 35.54 -63.13
N GLY A 310 -42.12 36.26 -62.17
CA GLY A 310 -41.03 35.74 -61.33
C GLY A 310 -41.37 34.47 -60.56
N GLU A 311 -40.41 33.55 -60.52
CA GLU A 311 -40.47 32.29 -59.78
C GLU A 311 -39.73 32.37 -58.43
N SER A 312 -40.18 31.56 -57.46
CA SER A 312 -39.46 31.29 -56.21
C SER A 312 -39.39 29.78 -56.00
N TYR A 313 -38.20 29.29 -55.68
CA TYR A 313 -37.94 27.90 -55.35
C TYR A 313 -36.87 27.82 -54.27
N ALA A 314 -36.90 26.74 -53.48
CA ALA A 314 -35.93 26.52 -52.42
C ALA A 314 -34.73 25.71 -52.93
N VAL A 315 -33.53 26.09 -52.50
CA VAL A 315 -32.28 25.40 -52.74
C VAL A 315 -31.73 24.88 -51.42
N SER A 316 -31.49 23.58 -51.35
CA SER A 316 -30.96 22.90 -50.16
C SER A 316 -29.59 22.29 -50.47
N VAL A 317 -28.82 22.01 -49.42
CA VAL A 317 -27.63 21.16 -49.55
C VAL A 317 -28.08 19.72 -49.77
N VAL A 318 -27.49 19.03 -50.75
CA VAL A 318 -27.79 17.61 -51.05
C VAL A 318 -26.59 16.69 -50.85
N ASP A 319 -25.38 17.25 -50.89
CA ASP A 319 -24.15 16.54 -50.59
C ASP A 319 -23.14 17.51 -49.98
N THR A 320 -22.59 17.15 -48.81
CA THR A 320 -21.59 17.94 -48.11
C THR A 320 -20.17 17.58 -48.52
N GLY A 321 -19.95 16.54 -49.31
CA GLY A 321 -18.61 16.06 -49.65
C GLY A 321 -17.81 15.60 -48.41
N GLU A 322 -16.50 15.44 -48.59
CA GLU A 322 -15.58 15.16 -47.48
C GLU A 322 -15.25 16.45 -46.72
N HIS A 323 -15.32 16.41 -45.39
CA HIS A 323 -14.96 17.51 -44.52
C HIS A 323 -14.15 17.04 -43.31
N ASN A 324 -13.57 18.00 -42.61
CA ASN A 324 -12.71 17.80 -41.45
C ASN A 324 -13.35 18.27 -40.13
N PHE A 325 -14.58 18.79 -40.18
CA PHE A 325 -15.33 19.11 -38.98
C PHE A 325 -15.72 17.83 -38.23
N GLU A 326 -15.65 17.88 -36.91
CA GLU A 326 -16.21 16.86 -36.01
C GLU A 326 -17.71 16.66 -36.27
N GLN A 327 -18.45 17.77 -36.41
CA GLN A 327 -19.85 17.77 -36.80
C GLN A 327 -20.18 18.93 -37.75
N LEU A 328 -20.93 18.63 -38.82
CA LEU A 328 -21.47 19.62 -39.74
C LEU A 328 -23.01 19.59 -39.73
N ASP A 329 -23.63 20.71 -39.40
CA ASP A 329 -25.05 20.95 -39.61
C ASP A 329 -25.25 21.68 -40.95
N SER A 330 -25.80 20.95 -41.92
CA SER A 330 -26.13 21.45 -43.26
C SER A 330 -27.63 21.47 -43.54
N SER A 331 -28.47 21.48 -42.51
CA SER A 331 -29.93 21.37 -42.65
C SER A 331 -30.62 22.62 -43.23
N ASN A 332 -29.86 23.68 -43.50
CA ASN A 332 -30.38 24.97 -43.96
C ASN A 332 -30.79 24.98 -45.45
N THR A 333 -31.81 25.78 -45.77
CA THR A 333 -32.36 25.97 -47.12
C THR A 333 -32.40 27.46 -47.44
N ALA A 334 -31.93 27.84 -48.63
CA ALA A 334 -32.08 29.19 -49.21
C ALA A 334 -33.19 29.23 -50.27
#